data_AF-A0A8T1FKM2-F1
#
_entry.id   AF-A0A8T1FKM2-F1
#
_cell.length_a   1.000
_cell.length_b   1.000
_cell.length_c   1.000
_cell.angle_alpha   90.00
_cell.angle_beta   90.00
_cell.angle_gamma   90.00
#
_symmetry.space_group_name_H-M   'P 1'
#
loop_
_entity.id
_entity.type
_entity.pdbx_description
1 polymer ?
#
loop_
_entity_poly.entity_id
_entity_poly.type
_entity_poly.pdbx_seq_one_letter_code
_entity_poly.pdbx_strand_id
1 'polypeptide(L)'
;MNDIIKVVGTTGSSAAYKGYMGQDQFLTSTNTIGGLTPAGFIKFFHDLLQSKSSDVQRELTLQEELTRLKAELEAAQVVSFIQLEATGANGLSWLCWKGTESDDFKVTGANSVVKVRRPGVYRVVAFVSCLSSNYRHTVDLLKKGLTTRLLAGDVLSVKCHATTSGTSYLSIERLGN
;
A
#
# COMPACT_ATOMS: atom_id res chain seq x y z
N MET A 1 -51.00 22.33 -1.23
CA MET A 1 -50.26 22.62 0.00
C MET A 1 -48.81 22.46 -0.35
N ASN A 2 -48.09 23.58 -0.50
CA ASN A 2 -46.67 23.56 -0.86
C ASN A 2 -45.88 23.90 0.39
N ASP A 3 -45.02 22.99 0.81
CA ASP A 3 -44.18 23.15 1.99
C ASP A 3 -43.15 24.26 1.75
N ILE A 4 -43.19 25.27 2.62
CA ILE A 4 -42.25 26.40 2.63
C ILE A 4 -41.09 26.02 3.55
N ILE A 5 -39.92 25.77 2.97
CA ILE A 5 -38.68 25.59 3.73
C ILE A 5 -38.27 26.95 4.31
N LYS A 6 -38.31 27.08 5.65
CA LYS A 6 -37.78 28.23 6.38
C LYS A 6 -36.30 28.03 6.69
N VAL A 7 -35.45 28.84 6.09
CA VAL A 7 -34.04 28.99 6.51
C VAL A 7 -33.99 30.12 7.53
N VAL A 8 -33.71 29.80 8.80
CA VAL A 8 -33.61 30.77 9.89
C VAL A 8 -32.15 31.20 10.03
N GLY A 9 -31.83 32.37 9.48
CA GLY A 9 -30.59 33.09 9.80
C GLY A 9 -30.81 33.98 11.02
N THR A 10 -30.01 33.78 12.06
CA THR A 10 -30.01 34.58 13.30
C THR A 10 -29.42 35.97 13.05
N THR A 11 -30.20 36.86 12.42
CA THR A 11 -30.30 38.31 12.66
C THR A 11 -31.36 38.90 11.71
N GLY A 12 -32.62 38.95 12.16
CA GLY A 12 -33.48 40.12 11.96
C GLY A 12 -33.92 40.60 10.58
N SER A 13 -34.09 39.76 9.55
CA SER A 13 -34.95 40.14 8.41
C SER A 13 -35.57 38.93 7.69
N SER A 14 -36.89 38.82 7.81
CA SER A 14 -37.73 37.86 7.08
C SER A 14 -37.99 38.40 5.67
N ALA A 15 -37.20 37.99 4.67
CA ALA A 15 -37.53 38.23 3.27
C ALA A 15 -38.42 37.09 2.74
N ALA A 16 -39.72 37.35 2.61
CA ALA A 16 -40.63 36.47 1.90
C ALA A 16 -40.31 36.54 0.39
N TYR A 17 -40.07 35.39 -0.25
CA TYR A 17 -39.84 35.31 -1.69
C TYR A 17 -41.11 35.72 -2.44
N LYS A 18 -41.14 36.96 -2.93
CA LYS A 18 -42.14 37.46 -3.88
C LYS A 18 -41.71 37.00 -5.28
N GLY A 19 -42.56 36.26 -5.99
CA GLY A 19 -42.30 35.62 -7.28
C GLY A 19 -41.97 36.54 -8.47
N TYR A 20 -41.59 37.79 -8.23
CA TYR A 20 -41.18 38.78 -9.23
C TYR A 20 -40.07 39.68 -8.65
N MET A 21 -38.95 39.10 -8.19
CA MET A 21 -37.76 39.89 -7.84
C MET A 21 -37.01 40.28 -9.12
N GLY A 22 -36.76 41.58 -9.30
CA GLY A 22 -35.88 42.11 -10.33
C GLY A 22 -34.43 41.72 -10.09
N GLN A 23 -33.62 41.71 -11.16
CA GLN A 23 -32.21 41.30 -11.13
C GLN A 23 -31.35 42.14 -10.15
N ASP A 24 -31.78 43.37 -9.89
CA ASP A 24 -31.23 44.35 -8.95
C ASP A 24 -31.50 44.02 -7.47
N GLN A 25 -32.46 43.14 -7.16
CA GLN A 25 -32.77 42.70 -5.80
C GLN A 25 -32.01 41.43 -5.37
N PHE A 26 -31.42 40.69 -6.32
CA PHE A 26 -30.59 39.52 -6.03
C PHE A 26 -29.13 39.88 -5.68
N LEU A 27 -28.67 41.05 -6.12
CA LEU A 27 -27.28 41.47 -6.02
C LEU A 27 -27.19 42.80 -5.28
N THR A 28 -27.02 42.76 -3.96
CA THR A 28 -26.66 43.93 -3.17
C THR A 28 -25.15 44.19 -3.25
N SER A 29 -24.72 45.44 -3.04
CA SER A 29 -23.29 45.81 -2.97
C SER A 29 -22.50 45.02 -1.90
N THR A 30 -23.20 44.40 -0.95
CA THR A 30 -22.67 43.51 0.08
C THR A 30 -22.45 42.06 -0.37
N ASN A 31 -23.12 41.61 -1.43
CA ASN A 31 -23.04 40.24 -1.97
C ASN A 31 -22.41 40.16 -3.35
N THR A 32 -22.10 41.30 -3.98
CA THR A 32 -21.32 41.38 -5.21
C THR A 32 -19.82 41.31 -4.91
N ILE A 33 -19.11 40.39 -5.57
CA ILE A 33 -17.65 40.47 -5.68
C ILE A 33 -17.35 41.76 -6.46
N GLY A 34 -16.72 42.74 -5.79
CA GLY A 34 -16.51 44.08 -6.35
C GLY A 34 -15.89 44.04 -7.75
N GLY A 35 -16.54 44.67 -8.72
CA GLY A 35 -16.05 44.79 -10.10
C GLY A 35 -16.61 43.80 -11.12
N LEU A 36 -17.46 42.84 -10.74
CA LEU A 36 -18.11 41.90 -11.68
C LEU A 36 -19.53 42.34 -12.06
N THR A 37 -19.86 42.26 -13.34
CA THR A 37 -21.24 42.43 -13.83
C THR A 37 -22.11 41.25 -13.39
N PRO A 38 -23.45 41.38 -13.36
CA PRO A 38 -24.35 40.26 -13.05
C PRO A 38 -24.09 39.01 -13.90
N ALA A 39 -23.77 39.18 -15.19
CA ALA A 39 -23.38 38.08 -16.07
C ALA A 39 -22.02 37.46 -15.69
N GLY A 40 -21.04 38.27 -15.27
CA GLY A 40 -19.76 37.80 -14.77
C GLY A 40 -19.88 36.97 -13.49
N PHE A 41 -20.82 37.33 -12.62
CA PHE A 41 -21.12 36.58 -11.40
C PHE A 41 -21.72 35.20 -11.71
N ILE A 42 -22.74 35.14 -12.58
CA ILE A 42 -23.36 33.87 -13.01
C ILE A 42 -22.32 32.94 -13.64
N LYS A 43 -21.45 33.48 -14.51
CA LYS A 43 -20.38 32.71 -15.13
C LYS A 43 -19.39 32.16 -14.09
N PHE A 44 -18.98 32.96 -13.12
CA PHE A 44 -18.06 32.52 -12.05
C PHE A 44 -18.61 31.32 -11.26
N PHE A 45 -19.87 31.38 -10.82
CA PHE A 45 -20.47 30.26 -10.07
C PHE A 45 -20.66 29.03 -10.94
N HIS A 46 -21.03 29.20 -12.20
CA HIS A 46 -21.16 28.10 -13.14
C HIS A 46 -19.82 27.39 -13.34
N ASP A 47 -18.74 28.13 -13.60
CA ASP A 47 -17.39 27.58 -13.79
C ASP A 47 -16.87 26.91 -12.50
N LEU A 48 -17.14 27.50 -11.33
CA LEU A 48 -16.79 26.91 -10.03
C LEU A 48 -17.52 25.59 -9.77
N LEU A 49 -18.83 25.54 -10.05
CA LEU A 49 -19.62 24.32 -9.88
C LEU A 49 -19.19 23.23 -10.86
N GLN A 50 -18.88 23.58 -12.11
CA GLN A 50 -18.35 22.63 -13.09
C GLN A 50 -16.98 22.09 -12.68
N SER A 51 -16.07 22.95 -12.20
CA SER A 51 -14.76 22.53 -11.69
C SER A 51 -14.91 21.57 -10.52
N LYS A 52 -15.75 21.89 -9.54
CA LYS A 52 -15.99 21.01 -8.39
C LYS A 52 -16.65 19.69 -8.77
N SER A 53 -17.58 19.70 -9.72
CA SER A 53 -18.18 18.47 -10.26
C SER A 53 -17.14 17.57 -10.92
N SER A 54 -16.23 18.15 -11.72
CA SER A 54 -15.13 17.41 -12.36
C SER A 54 -14.17 16.80 -11.35
N ASP A 55 -13.83 17.52 -10.28
CA ASP A 55 -12.96 17.01 -9.22
C ASP A 55 -13.59 15.80 -8.52
N VAL A 56 -14.88 15.91 -8.18
CA VAL A 56 -15.65 14.82 -7.53
C VAL A 56 -15.75 13.60 -8.45
N GLN A 57 -15.98 13.81 -9.75
CA GLN A 57 -16.01 12.70 -10.72
C GLN A 57 -14.66 11.98 -10.79
N ARG A 58 -13.56 12.73 -10.82
CA ARG A 58 -12.21 12.15 -10.82
C ARG A 58 -11.92 11.37 -9.54
N GLU A 59 -12.34 11.88 -8.39
CA GLU A 59 -12.17 11.21 -7.09
C GLU A 59 -12.95 9.88 -7.03
N LEU A 60 -14.21 9.87 -7.51
CA LEU A 60 -15.00 8.64 -7.63
C LEU A 60 -14.33 7.62 -8.55
N THR A 61 -13.79 8.06 -9.69
CA THR A 61 -13.13 7.16 -10.64
C THR A 61 -11.88 6.52 -10.01
N LEU A 62 -11.09 7.31 -9.27
CA LEU A 62 -9.93 6.81 -8.55
C LEU A 62 -10.32 5.81 -7.46
N GLN A 63 -11.42 6.05 -6.77
CA GLN A 63 -11.90 5.16 -5.71
C GLN A 63 -12.42 3.82 -6.27
N GLU A 64 -13.08 3.83 -7.43
CA GLU A 64 -13.47 2.61 -8.15
C GLU A 64 -12.25 1.81 -8.62
N GLU A 65 -11.26 2.48 -9.22
CA GLU A 65 -9.99 1.86 -9.63
C GLU A 65 -9.24 1.24 -8.44
N LEU A 66 -9.16 1.93 -7.31
CA LEU A 66 -8.54 1.39 -6.08
C LEU A 66 -9.30 0.18 -5.55
N THR A 67 -10.63 0.23 -5.58
CA THR A 67 -11.47 -0.89 -5.13
C THR A 67 -11.30 -2.10 -6.05
N ARG A 68 -11.22 -1.87 -7.37
CA ARG A 68 -10.96 -2.92 -8.36
C ARG A 68 -9.59 -3.55 -8.16
N LEU A 69 -8.53 -2.73 -8.08
CA LEU A 69 -7.17 -3.21 -7.85
C LEU A 69 -7.03 -3.96 -6.52
N LYS A 70 -7.72 -3.50 -5.46
CA LYS A 70 -7.76 -4.22 -4.19
C LYS A 70 -8.45 -5.58 -4.34
N ALA A 71 -9.59 -5.64 -5.03
CA ALA A 71 -10.28 -6.91 -5.27
C ALA A 71 -9.46 -7.87 -6.14
N GLU A 72 -8.75 -7.35 -7.15
CA GLU A 72 -7.81 -8.13 -7.97
C GLU A 72 -6.63 -8.66 -7.14
N LEU A 73 -6.11 -7.88 -6.19
CA LEU A 73 -5.05 -8.32 -5.27
C LEU A 73 -5.55 -9.38 -4.29
N GLU A 74 -6.77 -9.25 -3.76
CA GLU A 74 -7.38 -10.25 -2.87
C GLU A 74 -7.76 -11.52 -3.63
N ALA A 75 -8.13 -11.40 -4.91
CA ALA A 75 -8.39 -12.53 -5.80
C ALA A 75 -7.10 -13.20 -6.30
N ALA A 76 -6.02 -12.42 -6.44
CA ALA A 76 -4.69 -12.95 -6.68
C ALA A 76 -4.25 -13.70 -5.42
N GLN A 77 -3.95 -14.98 -5.59
CA GLN A 77 -3.52 -15.88 -4.53
C GLN A 77 -2.50 -15.21 -3.61
N VAL A 78 -2.80 -15.16 -2.30
CA VAL A 78 -1.94 -14.57 -1.26
C VAL A 78 -0.50 -15.04 -1.48
N VAL A 79 0.35 -14.09 -1.83
CA VAL A 79 1.79 -14.31 -1.99
C VAL A 79 2.34 -14.59 -0.59
N SER A 80 2.58 -15.86 -0.28
CA SER A 80 3.15 -16.24 1.01
C SER A 80 4.60 -15.78 1.06
N PHE A 81 4.87 -14.84 1.96
CA PHE A 81 6.19 -14.29 2.21
C PHE A 81 6.64 -14.67 3.62
N ILE A 82 7.88 -15.14 3.74
CA ILE A 82 8.55 -15.32 5.02
C ILE A 82 9.97 -14.73 4.94
N GLN A 83 10.37 -14.04 6.00
CA GLN A 83 11.74 -13.61 6.23
C GLN A 83 12.25 -14.24 7.51
N LEU A 84 13.43 -14.86 7.43
CA LEU A 84 14.07 -15.58 8.51
C LEU A 84 15.38 -14.88 8.86
N GLU A 85 15.64 -14.71 10.15
CA GLU A 85 16.89 -14.12 10.67
C GLU A 85 17.85 -15.24 11.08
N ALA A 86 19.13 -15.14 10.75
CA ALA A 86 20.10 -16.14 11.18
C ALA A 86 20.42 -15.99 12.68
N THR A 87 20.36 -17.07 13.46
CA THR A 87 20.83 -17.11 14.86
C THR A 87 22.33 -17.38 14.99
N GLY A 88 22.98 -17.73 13.88
CA GLY A 88 24.39 -18.13 13.82
C GLY A 88 24.60 -19.23 12.79
N ALA A 89 25.77 -19.85 12.82
CA ALA A 89 26.09 -21.02 12.01
C ALA A 89 26.33 -22.25 12.88
N ASN A 90 25.97 -23.43 12.40
CA ASN A 90 26.34 -24.68 13.06
C ASN A 90 27.83 -25.02 12.81
N GLY A 91 28.34 -26.05 13.48
CA GLY A 91 29.75 -26.49 13.35
C GLY A 91 30.18 -26.93 11.94
N LEU A 92 29.24 -26.98 10.98
CA LEU A 92 29.47 -27.31 9.57
C LEU A 92 29.25 -26.11 8.63
N SER A 93 29.20 -24.89 9.19
CA SER A 93 29.05 -23.64 8.43
C SER A 93 27.66 -23.44 7.78
N TRP A 94 26.62 -24.13 8.27
CA TRP A 94 25.24 -23.90 7.83
C TRP A 94 24.55 -22.88 8.72
N LEU A 95 23.84 -21.92 8.11
CA LEU A 95 23.13 -20.89 8.85
C LEU A 95 21.88 -21.47 9.55
N CYS A 96 21.80 -21.25 10.85
CA CYS A 96 20.64 -21.57 11.67
C CYS A 96 19.63 -20.42 11.59
N TRP A 97 18.35 -20.74 11.35
CA TRP A 97 17.32 -19.74 11.12
C TRP A 97 16.37 -19.62 12.30
N LYS A 98 16.20 -18.39 12.79
CA LYS A 98 15.11 -17.97 13.66
C LYS A 98 13.96 -17.52 12.77
N GLY A 99 12.79 -18.10 12.99
CA GLY A 99 11.59 -17.56 12.40
C GLY A 99 10.36 -18.32 12.87
N THR A 100 9.24 -17.66 12.66
CA THR A 100 7.91 -18.18 12.95
C THR A 100 7.49 -19.11 11.80
N GLU A 101 6.85 -20.23 12.12
CA GLU A 101 6.30 -21.11 11.08
C GLU A 101 5.28 -20.35 10.22
N SER A 102 5.23 -20.69 8.94
CA SER A 102 4.20 -20.23 8.00
C SER A 102 3.42 -21.45 7.50
N ASP A 103 2.23 -21.23 6.96
CA ASP A 103 1.44 -22.29 6.31
C ASP A 103 2.23 -22.98 5.19
N ASP A 104 3.10 -22.21 4.52
CA ASP A 104 3.87 -22.67 3.38
C ASP A 104 5.27 -23.20 3.75
N PHE A 105 5.75 -22.88 4.96
CA PHE A 105 7.14 -23.17 5.37
C PHE A 105 7.24 -23.61 6.82
N LYS A 106 8.02 -24.66 7.06
CA LYS A 106 8.41 -25.09 8.41
C LYS A 106 9.89 -24.87 8.62
N VAL A 107 10.24 -24.06 9.61
CA VAL A 107 11.63 -23.90 10.07
C VAL A 107 11.91 -24.99 11.09
N THR A 108 12.81 -25.93 10.77
CA THR A 108 13.26 -26.91 11.75
C THR A 108 14.49 -26.37 12.47
N GLY A 109 14.27 -25.79 13.66
CA GLY A 109 15.29 -25.05 14.43
C GLY A 109 16.55 -25.83 14.77
N ALA A 110 16.53 -27.16 14.76
CA ALA A 110 17.70 -28.00 15.06
C ALA A 110 18.66 -28.20 13.86
N ASN A 111 18.19 -27.99 12.63
CA ASN A 111 18.89 -28.53 11.44
C ASN A 111 19.34 -27.49 10.41
N SER A 112 19.23 -26.18 10.68
CA SER A 112 19.64 -25.14 9.70
C SER A 112 18.88 -25.19 8.36
N VAL A 113 17.68 -25.80 8.36
CA VAL A 113 16.90 -26.01 7.13
C VAL A 113 15.47 -25.50 7.23
N VAL A 114 14.96 -25.05 6.08
CA VAL A 114 13.58 -24.65 5.86
C VAL A 114 12.92 -25.68 4.96
N LYS A 115 11.83 -26.29 5.42
CA LYS A 115 11.06 -27.26 4.64
C LYS A 115 9.87 -26.58 3.97
N VAL A 116 9.70 -26.86 2.68
CA VAL A 116 8.56 -26.40 1.89
C VAL A 116 7.35 -27.30 2.17
N ARG A 117 6.21 -26.72 2.53
CA ARG A 117 4.96 -27.45 2.79
C ARG A 117 4.05 -27.50 1.57
N ARG A 118 4.02 -26.43 0.78
CA ARG A 118 3.18 -26.33 -0.43
C ARG A 118 4.06 -26.38 -1.67
N PRO A 119 3.69 -27.14 -2.71
CA PRO A 119 4.40 -27.05 -3.99
C PRO A 119 4.08 -25.70 -4.65
N GLY A 120 5.00 -25.17 -5.45
CA GLY A 120 4.80 -23.90 -6.15
C GLY A 120 6.07 -23.34 -6.77
N VAL A 121 5.95 -22.17 -7.39
CA VAL A 121 7.08 -21.36 -7.85
C VAL A 121 7.46 -20.38 -6.75
N TYR A 122 8.73 -20.40 -6.35
CA TYR A 122 9.25 -19.59 -5.26
C TYR A 122 10.40 -18.73 -5.71
N ARG A 123 10.47 -17.51 -5.19
CA ARG A 123 11.65 -16.66 -5.20
C ARG A 123 12.35 -16.77 -3.86
N VAL A 124 13.60 -17.20 -3.88
CA VAL A 124 14.46 -17.39 -2.69
C VAL A 124 15.62 -16.42 -2.76
N VAL A 125 15.75 -15.56 -1.75
CA VAL A 125 16.83 -14.57 -1.63
C VAL A 125 17.53 -14.77 -0.30
N ALA A 126 18.86 -14.93 -0.33
CA ALA A 126 19.67 -15.05 0.88
C ALA A 126 20.67 -13.89 0.94
N PHE A 127 20.66 -13.21 2.08
CA PHE A 127 21.59 -12.15 2.43
C PHE A 127 22.43 -12.63 3.62
N VAL A 128 23.74 -12.72 3.44
CA VAL A 128 24.65 -13.24 4.47
C VAL A 128 25.73 -12.23 4.78
N SER A 129 25.71 -11.71 6.01
CA SER A 129 26.78 -10.84 6.52
C SER A 129 27.87 -11.68 7.17
N CYS A 130 29.11 -11.52 6.69
CA CYS A 130 30.25 -12.32 7.14
C CYS A 130 31.54 -11.48 7.25
N LEU A 131 32.48 -11.90 8.09
CA LEU A 131 33.79 -11.28 8.16
C LEU A 131 34.64 -11.76 6.97
N SER A 132 35.31 -10.82 6.34
CA SER A 132 36.43 -11.16 5.46
C SER A 132 37.51 -11.87 6.28
N SER A 133 38.03 -13.00 5.78
CA SER A 133 39.06 -13.78 6.47
C SER A 133 40.33 -12.99 6.77
N ASN A 134 40.55 -11.88 6.04
CA ASN A 134 41.80 -11.14 6.06
C ASN A 134 41.66 -9.74 6.68
N TYR A 135 40.44 -9.28 6.98
CA TYR A 135 40.21 -7.97 7.57
C TYR A 135 38.98 -8.01 8.49
N ARG A 136 39.00 -7.32 9.64
CA ARG A 136 37.83 -7.13 10.53
C ARG A 136 36.73 -6.26 9.88
N HIS A 137 36.45 -6.46 8.60
CA HIS A 137 35.41 -5.81 7.85
C HIS A 137 34.32 -6.84 7.54
N THR A 138 33.08 -6.45 7.82
CA THR A 138 31.90 -7.20 7.42
C THR A 138 31.69 -7.03 5.90
N VAL A 139 31.44 -8.15 5.23
CA VAL A 139 31.11 -8.26 3.81
C VAL A 139 29.74 -8.91 3.72
N ASP A 140 28.86 -8.28 2.95
CA ASP A 140 27.52 -8.77 2.72
C ASP A 140 27.47 -9.56 1.40
N LEU A 141 27.21 -10.86 1.51
CA LEU A 141 27.03 -11.77 0.39
C LEU A 141 25.54 -11.87 0.07
N LEU A 142 25.14 -11.21 -1.02
CA LEU A 142 23.83 -11.42 -1.62
C LEU A 142 23.93 -12.51 -2.67
N LYS A 143 23.31 -13.67 -2.42
CA LYS A 143 23.11 -14.64 -3.50
C LYS A 143 21.94 -14.15 -4.36
N LYS A 144 22.20 -13.92 -5.67
CA LYS A 144 21.17 -13.52 -6.64
C LYS A 144 19.90 -14.34 -6.40
N GLY A 145 18.77 -13.65 -6.28
CA GLY A 145 17.48 -14.29 -6.01
C GLY A 145 17.21 -15.42 -6.99
N LEU A 146 17.02 -16.63 -6.48
CA LEU A 146 16.74 -17.81 -7.27
C LEU A 146 15.22 -17.95 -7.39
N THR A 147 14.70 -17.93 -8.62
CA THR A 147 13.31 -18.31 -8.87
C THR A 147 13.29 -19.76 -9.34
N THR A 148 12.66 -20.64 -8.58
CA THR A 148 12.61 -22.07 -8.89
C THR A 148 11.28 -22.68 -8.46
N ARG A 149 10.92 -23.79 -9.10
CA ARG A 149 9.83 -24.63 -8.64
C ARG A 149 10.31 -25.47 -7.46
N LEU A 150 9.53 -25.50 -6.38
CA LEU A 150 9.75 -26.35 -5.21
C LEU A 150 8.53 -27.23 -4.98
N LEU A 151 8.76 -28.43 -4.49
CA LEU A 151 7.74 -29.41 -4.14
C LEU A 151 7.55 -29.46 -2.62
N ALA A 152 6.41 -30.01 -2.18
CA ALA A 152 6.21 -30.29 -0.78
C ALA A 152 7.26 -31.32 -0.30
N GLY A 153 7.95 -30.99 0.79
CA GLY A 153 9.06 -31.79 1.34
C GLY A 153 10.45 -31.32 0.92
N ASP A 154 10.56 -30.44 -0.09
CA ASP A 154 11.84 -29.86 -0.49
C ASP A 154 12.47 -29.06 0.66
N VAL A 155 13.80 -29.03 0.66
CA VAL A 155 14.59 -28.49 1.76
C VAL A 155 15.50 -27.39 1.25
N LEU A 156 15.41 -26.22 1.86
CA LEU A 156 16.28 -25.08 1.61
C LEU A 156 17.30 -24.93 2.73
N SER A 157 18.56 -24.77 2.36
CA SER A 157 19.69 -24.60 3.28
C SER A 157 20.69 -23.60 2.70
N VAL A 158 21.28 -22.78 3.57
CA VAL A 158 22.33 -21.82 3.17
C VAL A 158 23.61 -22.14 3.92
N LYS A 159 24.69 -22.31 3.16
CA LYS A 159 26.03 -22.56 3.69
C LYS A 159 26.89 -21.31 3.49
N CYS A 160 27.59 -20.90 4.53
CA CYS A 160 28.55 -19.79 4.46
C CYS A 160 29.84 -20.21 5.14
N HIS A 161 30.91 -20.38 4.36
CA HIS A 161 32.22 -20.80 4.87
C HIS A 161 32.99 -19.69 5.60
N ALA A 162 32.53 -18.45 5.52
CA ALA A 162 33.10 -17.33 6.25
C ALA A 162 32.45 -17.20 7.64
N THR A 163 33.19 -16.66 8.60
CA THR A 163 32.66 -16.36 9.93
C THR A 163 31.53 -15.34 9.80
N THR A 164 30.31 -15.68 10.22
CA THR A 164 29.19 -14.74 10.16
C THR A 164 29.42 -13.55 11.10
N SER A 165 29.16 -12.33 10.65
CA SER A 165 29.18 -11.12 11.48
C SER A 165 27.99 -10.23 11.16
N GLY A 166 27.32 -9.75 12.19
CA GLY A 166 26.07 -9.02 12.02
C GLY A 166 24.90 -9.97 11.74
N THR A 167 23.85 -9.45 11.12
CA THR A 167 22.58 -10.16 10.95
C THR A 167 22.42 -10.62 9.50
N SER A 168 22.22 -11.93 9.31
CA SER A 168 21.94 -12.53 8.00
C SER A 168 20.44 -12.84 7.86
N TYR A 169 19.92 -12.81 6.64
CA TYR A 169 18.50 -13.03 6.35
C TYR A 169 18.27 -14.01 5.20
N LEU A 170 17.17 -14.76 5.28
CA LEU A 170 16.64 -15.59 4.20
C LEU A 170 15.19 -15.21 3.95
N SER A 171 14.90 -14.74 2.74
CA SER A 171 13.57 -14.36 2.29
C SER A 171 13.07 -15.37 1.27
N ILE A 172 11.85 -15.86 1.47
CA ILE A 172 11.20 -16.81 0.56
C ILE A 172 9.80 -16.29 0.25
N GLU A 173 9.48 -16.21 -1.04
CA GLU A 173 8.23 -15.66 -1.54
C GLU A 173 7.61 -16.60 -2.56
N ARG A 174 6.34 -16.99 -2.34
CA ARG A 174 5.61 -17.85 -3.25
C ARG A 174 4.94 -17.02 -4.34
N LEU A 175 5.36 -17.22 -5.59
CA LEU A 175 4.86 -16.48 -6.75
C LEU A 175 3.64 -17.13 -7.42
N GLY A 176 3.42 -18.42 -7.16
CA GLY A 176 2.30 -19.16 -7.73
C GLY A 176 2.37 -20.66 -7.46
N ASN A 177 1.35 -21.39 -7.95
CA ASN A 177 1.26 -22.86 -7.94
C ASN A 177 2.06 -23.50 -9.08
#